data_AF-A0A453I5F9-F1
#
_entry.id   AF-A0A453I5F9-F1
#
_cell.length_a   1.000
_cell.length_b   1.000
_cell.length_c   1.000
_cell.angle_alpha   90.00
_cell.angle_beta   90.00
_cell.angle_gamma   90.00
#
_symmetry.space_group_name_H-M   'P 1'
#
loop_
_entity.id
_entity.type
_entity.pdbx_description
1 polymer ?
#
loop_
_entity_poly.entity_id
_entity_poly.type
_entity_poly.pdbx_seq_one_letter_code
_entity_poly.pdbx_strand_id
1 'polypeptide(L)'
;MDNPEDTGTKHLENITIPSVLITKKLGEDLKKSAENGDMVSVLLDWRESLPHPDERVEYEFWTNSNDECGPKCDMQMDFVKSFRGTAQVLEQKGYTQFTPHYITWYCPEAFTVSKQCKSQCINHGRYCAPDPEQDFSKGYDGKDVVVQNLHQVCVFKVANDTGKPWLWWDYVHDFAIRCPMKEKKYTHECASHVIKSLGLDLDKINKCVGDPEADEENPILKAEQDAQIGHGKRGDVTILPTLVVNNRQYRGCLPVFHH
;
A
#
# COMPACT_ATOMS: atom_id res chain seq x y z
N MET A 1 10.41 -31.57 45.01
CA MET A 1 11.15 -30.85 43.96
C MET A 1 10.10 -30.12 43.16
N ASP A 2 9.84 -28.87 43.55
CA ASP A 2 8.92 -27.99 42.83
C ASP A 2 9.71 -27.29 41.72
N ASN A 3 9.22 -27.40 40.49
CA ASN A 3 9.74 -26.66 39.36
C ASN A 3 8.77 -25.47 39.15
N PRO A 4 9.18 -24.21 39.39
CA PRO A 4 8.29 -23.07 39.25
C PRO A 4 7.99 -22.77 37.78
N GLU A 5 6.76 -22.36 37.57
CA GLU A 5 6.08 -22.10 36.31
C GLU A 5 6.76 -21.01 35.46
N ASP A 6 6.95 -21.32 34.18
CA ASP A 6 7.33 -20.43 33.09
C ASP A 6 6.21 -19.42 32.81
N THR A 7 6.15 -18.35 33.61
CA THR A 7 5.11 -17.29 33.54
C THR A 7 5.64 -15.91 33.16
N GLY A 8 6.91 -15.80 32.73
CA GLY A 8 7.54 -14.51 32.43
C GLY A 8 7.68 -14.13 30.95
N THR A 9 7.55 -15.09 30.03
CA THR A 9 7.94 -14.90 28.61
C THR A 9 6.79 -14.48 27.69
N LYS A 10 5.53 -14.74 28.08
CA LYS A 10 4.34 -14.36 27.29
C LYS A 10 4.05 -12.86 27.20
N HIS A 11 4.82 -12.01 27.88
CA HIS A 11 4.64 -10.54 27.83
C HIS A 11 5.77 -9.81 27.10
N LEU A 12 6.79 -10.54 26.63
CA LEU A 12 7.94 -9.95 25.93
C LEU A 12 7.73 -9.82 24.40
N GLU A 13 6.82 -10.59 23.81
CA GLU A 13 6.57 -10.56 22.36
C GLU A 13 5.87 -9.28 21.86
N ASN A 14 5.40 -8.41 22.77
CA ASN A 14 4.62 -7.22 22.42
C ASN A 14 5.23 -5.88 22.89
N ILE A 15 6.49 -5.85 23.33
CA ILE A 15 7.13 -4.58 23.70
C ILE A 15 7.92 -4.03 22.51
N THR A 16 7.26 -3.24 21.67
CA THR A 16 7.96 -2.34 20.75
C THR A 16 8.41 -1.10 21.52
N ILE A 17 9.69 -0.99 21.85
CA ILE A 17 10.25 0.24 22.42
C ILE A 17 10.71 1.13 21.27
N PRO A 18 9.97 2.21 20.93
CA PRO A 18 10.45 3.18 19.94
C PRO A 18 11.76 3.77 20.44
N SER A 19 12.84 3.49 19.70
CA SER A 19 14.19 3.90 20.05
C SER A 19 14.62 5.02 19.09
N VAL A 20 15.13 6.12 19.63
CA VAL A 20 15.67 7.24 18.87
C VAL A 20 17.15 7.36 19.17
N LEU A 21 17.97 7.45 18.12
CA LEU A 21 19.38 7.74 18.28
C LEU A 21 19.57 9.24 18.48
N ILE A 22 20.32 9.58 19.52
CA ILE A 22 20.75 10.93 19.81
C ILE A 22 22.27 10.99 19.75
N THR A 23 22.82 12.19 19.57
CA THR A 23 24.27 12.37 19.65
C THR A 23 24.76 12.00 21.05
N LYS A 24 25.98 11.44 21.14
CA LYS A 24 26.61 11.08 22.41
C LYS A 24 26.60 12.25 23.41
N LYS A 25 26.88 13.45 22.91
CA LYS A 25 26.88 14.69 23.71
C LYS A 25 25.51 14.94 24.35
N LEU A 26 24.43 14.92 23.56
CA LEU A 26 23.07 15.10 24.09
C LEU A 26 22.71 14.03 25.12
N GLY A 27 23.12 12.78 24.88
CA GLY A 27 22.91 11.68 25.84
C GLY A 27 23.64 11.89 27.17
N GLU A 28 24.89 12.37 27.14
CA GLU A 28 25.65 12.69 28.34
C GLU A 28 25.05 13.88 29.11
N ASP A 29 24.54 14.89 28.40
CA ASP A 29 23.90 16.06 29.02
C ASP A 29 22.59 15.68 29.71
N LEU A 30 21.73 14.90 29.04
CA LEU A 30 20.49 14.37 29.62
C LEU A 30 20.75 13.52 30.87
N LYS A 31 21.78 12.66 30.81
CA LYS A 31 22.18 11.81 31.93
C LYS A 31 22.61 12.65 33.14
N LYS A 32 23.45 13.65 32.95
CA LYS A 32 23.91 14.53 34.04
C LYS A 32 22.77 15.31 34.67
N SER A 33 21.87 15.88 33.87
CA SER A 33 20.69 16.60 34.39
C SER A 33 19.78 15.68 35.21
N ALA A 34 19.54 14.45 34.75
CA ALA A 34 18.77 13.47 35.51
C ALA A 34 19.46 13.06 36.83
N GLU A 35 20.77 12.84 36.82
CA GLU A 35 21.56 12.53 38.02
C GLU A 35 21.59 13.68 39.04
N ASN A 36 21.50 14.92 38.57
CA ASN A 36 21.44 16.12 39.42
C ASN A 36 20.05 16.38 40.02
N GLY A 37 19.03 15.60 39.65
CA GLY A 37 17.66 15.79 40.10
C GLY A 37 16.90 16.90 39.36
N ASP A 38 17.42 17.37 38.23
CA ASP A 38 16.73 18.35 37.39
C ASP A 38 15.51 17.71 36.72
N MET A 39 14.44 18.49 36.52
CA MET A 39 13.31 18.07 35.69
C MET A 39 13.73 18.11 34.22
N VAL A 40 13.82 16.95 33.58
CA VAL A 40 14.18 16.82 32.17
C VAL A 40 12.93 16.58 31.33
N SER A 41 12.68 17.47 30.35
CA SER A 41 11.64 17.29 29.34
C SER A 41 12.30 17.15 27.97
N VAL A 42 11.97 16.08 27.26
CA VAL A 42 12.47 15.83 25.90
C VAL A 42 11.31 16.00 24.93
N LEU A 43 11.42 17.01 24.06
CA LEU A 43 10.51 17.21 22.94
C LEU A 43 11.15 16.64 21.67
N LEU A 44 10.45 15.71 21.02
CA LEU A 44 10.81 15.26 19.69
C LEU A 44 10.10 16.16 18.68
N ASP A 45 10.84 17.08 18.06
CA ASP A 45 10.31 17.99 17.05
C ASP A 45 10.72 17.55 15.65
N TRP A 46 9.73 17.16 14.84
CA TRP A 46 9.91 16.69 13.46
C TRP A 46 9.38 17.69 12.43
N ARG A 47 9.01 18.91 12.83
CA ARG A 47 8.43 19.93 11.93
C ARG A 47 9.30 20.23 10.72
N GLU A 48 10.62 20.24 10.89
CA GLU A 48 11.57 20.46 9.79
C GLU A 48 11.88 19.18 8.98
N SER A 49 11.47 18.01 9.48
CA SER A 49 11.81 16.71 8.89
C SER A 49 10.78 16.21 7.87
N LEU A 50 9.55 16.73 7.91
CA LEU A 50 8.47 16.39 6.99
C LEU A 50 8.15 17.62 6.13
N PRO A 51 8.52 17.63 4.83
CA PRO A 51 8.19 18.74 3.96
C PRO A 51 6.68 18.77 3.73
N HIS A 52 5.93 19.58 4.48
CA HIS A 52 4.48 19.76 4.38
C HIS A 52 4.17 21.18 3.85
N PRO A 53 4.12 21.37 2.51
CA PRO A 53 3.95 22.70 1.93
C PRO A 53 2.61 23.35 2.30
N ASP A 54 1.61 22.57 2.73
CA ASP A 54 0.24 23.02 3.02
C ASP A 54 -0.32 22.48 4.37
N GLU A 55 0.55 22.22 5.35
CA GLU A 55 0.20 21.67 6.69
C GLU A 55 -0.41 20.25 6.68
N ARG A 56 -0.43 19.58 5.52
CA ARG A 56 -0.91 18.19 5.39
C ARG A 56 0.23 17.26 5.04
N VAL A 57 0.03 15.99 5.36
CA VAL A 57 0.96 14.91 4.97
C VAL A 57 0.39 14.20 3.74
N GLU A 58 1.07 14.32 2.61
CA GLU A 58 0.77 13.54 1.41
C GLU A 58 1.44 12.18 1.52
N TYR A 59 0.64 11.11 1.46
CA TYR A 59 1.19 9.77 1.51
C TYR A 59 0.57 8.84 0.47
N GLU A 60 1.43 7.98 -0.05
CA GLU A 60 1.09 7.00 -1.06
C GLU A 60 1.29 5.60 -0.50
N PHE A 61 0.36 4.70 -0.79
CA PHE A 61 0.52 3.29 -0.50
C PHE A 61 0.58 2.50 -1.82
N TRP A 62 1.77 2.02 -2.15
CA TRP A 62 2.02 1.16 -3.29
C TRP A 62 1.78 -0.29 -2.88
N THR A 63 0.79 -0.93 -3.50
CA THR A 63 0.31 -2.27 -3.13
C THR A 63 -0.13 -3.07 -4.37
N ASN A 64 -0.70 -4.25 -4.13
CA ASN A 64 -1.30 -5.12 -5.13
C ASN A 64 -2.54 -5.79 -4.54
N SER A 65 -3.54 -6.08 -5.38
CA SER A 65 -4.76 -6.76 -4.97
C SER A 65 -4.65 -8.30 -4.91
N ASN A 66 -3.52 -8.86 -5.32
CA ASN A 66 -3.20 -10.28 -5.17
C ASN A 66 -3.21 -10.68 -3.67
N ASP A 67 -3.86 -11.79 -3.32
CA ASP A 67 -3.94 -12.37 -1.99
C ASP A 67 -3.27 -13.77 -1.87
N GLU A 68 -2.66 -14.30 -2.94
CA GLU A 68 -2.03 -15.63 -2.98
C GLU A 68 -0.49 -15.63 -3.01
N CYS A 69 0.16 -14.48 -2.84
CA CYS A 69 1.62 -14.38 -2.81
C CYS A 69 2.28 -14.73 -1.45
N GLY A 70 1.57 -15.47 -0.60
CA GLY A 70 2.02 -15.91 0.73
C GLY A 70 2.22 -14.77 1.73
N PRO A 71 3.22 -14.84 2.64
CA PRO A 71 3.37 -13.90 3.75
C PRO A 71 3.47 -12.41 3.35
N LYS A 72 3.90 -12.12 2.12
CA LYS A 72 3.95 -10.74 1.59
C LYS A 72 2.56 -10.16 1.33
N CYS A 73 1.62 -10.99 0.89
CA CYS A 73 0.23 -10.60 0.68
C CYS A 73 -0.48 -10.49 2.04
N ASP A 74 -0.26 -11.47 2.93
CA ASP A 74 -0.81 -11.45 4.30
C ASP A 74 -0.43 -10.17 5.05
N MET A 75 0.85 -9.78 5.00
CA MET A 75 1.33 -8.55 5.64
C MET A 75 0.65 -7.28 5.11
N GLN A 76 0.36 -7.22 3.81
CA GLN A 76 -0.32 -6.06 3.21
C GLN A 76 -1.79 -6.02 3.60
N MET A 77 -2.47 -7.17 3.62
CA MET A 77 -3.85 -7.29 4.07
C MET A 77 -3.99 -6.90 5.55
N ASP A 78 -3.06 -7.35 6.39
CA ASP A 78 -3.02 -7.00 7.82
C ASP A 78 -2.75 -5.50 8.03
N PHE A 79 -1.88 -4.89 7.22
CA PHE A 79 -1.68 -3.44 7.24
C PHE A 79 -2.97 -2.70 6.88
N VAL A 80 -3.63 -3.05 5.77
CA VAL A 80 -4.90 -2.44 5.37
C VAL A 80 -5.94 -2.58 6.47
N LYS A 81 -6.09 -3.78 7.04
CA LYS A 81 -7.04 -4.07 8.12
C LYS A 81 -6.77 -3.24 9.39
N SER A 82 -5.50 -3.14 9.80
CA SER A 82 -5.12 -2.45 11.04
C SER A 82 -5.09 -0.92 10.88
N PHE A 83 -4.67 -0.42 9.72
CA PHE A 83 -4.50 1.01 9.48
C PHE A 83 -5.76 1.71 8.96
N ARG A 84 -6.71 0.99 8.34
CA ARG A 84 -7.96 1.53 7.76
C ARG A 84 -8.63 2.59 8.65
N GLY A 85 -8.94 2.26 9.91
CA GLY A 85 -9.64 3.20 10.80
C GLY A 85 -8.84 4.48 11.07
N THR A 86 -7.53 4.34 11.24
CA THR A 86 -6.61 5.48 11.43
C THR A 86 -6.54 6.33 10.16
N ALA A 87 -6.37 5.71 8.99
CA ALA A 87 -6.31 6.39 7.70
C ALA A 87 -7.57 7.23 7.44
N GLN A 88 -8.74 6.64 7.68
CA GLN A 88 -10.03 7.32 7.53
C GLN A 88 -10.15 8.56 8.44
N VAL A 89 -9.76 8.44 9.71
CA VAL A 89 -9.81 9.57 10.65
C VAL A 89 -8.85 10.68 10.24
N LEU A 90 -7.64 10.33 9.80
CA LEU A 90 -6.63 11.30 9.36
C LEU A 90 -7.09 12.07 8.12
N GLU A 91 -7.64 11.38 7.11
CA GLU A 91 -8.16 12.01 5.90
C GLU A 91 -9.41 12.87 6.18
N GLN A 92 -10.38 12.35 6.94
CA GLN A 92 -11.61 13.07 7.26
C GLN A 92 -11.36 14.34 8.07
N LYS A 93 -10.31 14.36 8.91
CA LYS A 93 -9.89 15.56 9.66
C LYS A 93 -8.98 16.49 8.85
N GLY A 94 -8.65 16.13 7.61
CA GLY A 94 -7.83 16.93 6.72
C GLY A 94 -6.35 16.95 7.08
N TYR A 95 -5.86 16.04 7.93
CA TYR A 95 -4.44 15.97 8.30
C TYR A 95 -3.58 15.33 7.23
N THR A 96 -4.18 14.49 6.38
CA THR A 96 -3.48 13.76 5.34
C THR A 96 -4.19 13.87 4.00
N GLN A 97 -3.43 13.67 2.93
CA GLN A 97 -3.93 13.45 1.58
C GLN A 97 -3.38 12.11 1.09
N PHE A 98 -4.25 11.11 1.01
CA PHE A 98 -3.86 9.76 0.61
C PHE A 98 -3.99 9.56 -0.90
N THR A 99 -3.13 8.72 -1.49
CA THR A 99 -3.35 8.16 -2.84
C THR A 99 -2.85 6.71 -2.90
N PRO A 100 -3.71 5.72 -3.22
CA PRO A 100 -3.27 4.36 -3.44
C PRO A 100 -2.64 4.23 -4.84
N HIS A 101 -1.61 3.39 -4.94
CA HIS A 101 -0.94 3.08 -6.19
C HIS A 101 -0.70 1.59 -6.36
N TYR A 102 -0.63 1.16 -7.62
CA TYR A 102 -0.48 -0.24 -8.00
C TYR A 102 0.62 -0.36 -9.05
N ILE A 103 1.65 -1.14 -8.72
CA ILE A 103 2.72 -1.43 -9.67
C ILE A 103 2.16 -2.20 -10.85
N THR A 104 2.56 -1.79 -12.05
CA THR A 104 2.31 -2.55 -13.27
C THR A 104 3.60 -2.70 -14.07
N TRP A 105 3.75 -3.87 -14.66
CA TRP A 105 4.87 -4.19 -15.55
C TRP A 105 4.40 -4.10 -17.00
N TYR A 106 5.32 -4.30 -17.93
CA TYR A 106 4.99 -4.42 -19.34
C TYR A 106 5.67 -5.65 -19.93
N CYS A 107 5.09 -6.14 -21.00
CA CYS A 107 5.61 -7.21 -21.82
C CYS A 107 6.21 -6.57 -23.09
N PRO A 108 7.50 -6.82 -23.39
CA PRO A 108 8.11 -6.24 -24.59
C PRO A 108 7.39 -6.67 -25.87
N GLU A 109 7.30 -5.78 -26.86
CA GLU A 109 6.53 -5.98 -28.09
C GLU A 109 6.83 -7.31 -28.80
N ALA A 110 8.10 -7.72 -28.81
CA ALA A 110 8.57 -8.97 -29.40
C ALA A 110 7.93 -10.24 -28.78
N PHE A 111 7.38 -10.14 -27.57
CA PHE A 111 6.80 -11.26 -26.83
C PHE A 111 5.28 -11.18 -26.66
N THR A 112 4.61 -10.18 -27.24
CA THR A 112 3.15 -9.95 -27.13
C THR A 112 2.31 -11.17 -27.55
N VAL A 113 2.78 -11.94 -28.52
CA VAL A 113 2.08 -13.14 -28.99
C VAL A 113 2.30 -14.38 -28.13
N SER A 114 3.26 -14.34 -27.19
CA SER A 114 3.59 -15.47 -26.31
C SER A 114 2.44 -15.80 -25.36
N LYS A 115 2.37 -17.07 -24.93
CA LYS A 115 1.35 -17.51 -23.97
C LYS A 115 1.47 -16.74 -22.66
N GLN A 116 2.69 -16.53 -22.18
CA GLN A 116 3.00 -15.83 -20.94
C GLN A 116 2.51 -14.37 -20.99
N CYS A 117 2.79 -13.66 -22.07
CA CYS A 117 2.33 -12.28 -22.21
C CYS A 117 0.80 -12.19 -22.23
N LYS A 118 0.15 -13.07 -23.00
CA LYS A 118 -1.32 -13.10 -23.11
C LYS A 118 -2.02 -13.51 -21.81
N SER A 119 -1.40 -14.33 -20.98
CA SER A 119 -1.98 -14.67 -19.68
C SER A 119 -1.74 -13.57 -18.65
N GLN A 120 -0.56 -12.96 -18.63
CA GLN A 120 -0.17 -12.07 -17.53
C GLN A 120 -0.50 -10.59 -17.75
N CYS A 121 -0.94 -10.21 -18.96
CA CYS A 121 -1.10 -8.83 -19.35
C CYS A 121 -2.47 -8.53 -19.97
N ILE A 122 -2.89 -7.28 -19.82
CA ILE A 122 -4.00 -6.66 -20.55
C ILE A 122 -3.48 -5.60 -21.52
N ASN A 123 -4.37 -5.01 -22.31
CA ASN A 123 -4.06 -3.98 -23.32
C ASN A 123 -2.86 -4.37 -24.20
N HIS A 124 -2.87 -5.61 -24.71
CA HIS A 124 -1.84 -6.16 -25.60
C HIS A 124 -0.41 -6.10 -25.04
N GLY A 125 -0.24 -6.37 -23.74
CA GLY A 125 1.08 -6.44 -23.11
C GLY A 125 1.55 -5.13 -22.48
N ARG A 126 0.76 -4.06 -22.57
CA ARG A 126 1.14 -2.74 -21.99
C ARG A 126 1.12 -2.73 -20.48
N TYR A 127 0.23 -3.52 -19.86
CA TYR A 127 0.07 -3.58 -18.41
C TYR A 127 -0.02 -5.03 -17.96
N CYS A 128 0.90 -5.43 -17.09
CA CYS A 128 1.07 -6.79 -16.64
C CYS A 128 1.23 -6.86 -15.12
N ALA A 129 0.92 -8.02 -14.56
CA ALA A 129 1.28 -8.37 -13.19
C ALA A 129 1.94 -9.76 -13.16
N PRO A 130 2.78 -10.06 -12.15
CA PRO A 130 3.23 -11.41 -11.92
C PRO A 130 2.06 -12.34 -11.60
N ASP A 131 2.19 -13.59 -12.00
CA ASP A 131 1.24 -14.64 -11.66
C ASP A 131 1.08 -14.77 -10.13
N PRO A 132 -0.15 -14.83 -9.60
CA PRO A 132 -0.40 -14.78 -8.16
C PRO A 132 0.34 -15.85 -7.36
N GLU A 133 0.28 -17.10 -7.81
CA GLU A 133 0.91 -18.26 -7.19
C GLU A 133 2.25 -18.64 -7.84
N GLN A 134 2.74 -17.83 -8.79
CA GLN A 134 3.93 -18.10 -9.61
C GLN A 134 3.83 -19.43 -10.39
N ASP A 135 2.62 -19.79 -10.80
CA ASP A 135 2.31 -21.05 -11.47
C ASP A 135 1.23 -20.83 -12.54
N PHE A 136 1.67 -20.61 -13.79
CA PHE A 136 0.82 -20.36 -14.96
C PHE A 136 -0.14 -21.51 -15.36
N SER A 137 -0.25 -22.58 -14.56
CA SER A 137 -1.09 -23.74 -14.83
C SER A 137 -2.34 -23.82 -13.96
N LYS A 138 -2.44 -22.98 -12.91
CA LYS A 138 -3.53 -22.99 -11.93
C LYS A 138 -3.86 -21.57 -11.50
N GLY A 139 -4.96 -21.43 -10.77
CA GLY A 139 -5.32 -20.14 -10.15
C GLY A 139 -5.79 -19.12 -11.17
N TYR A 140 -5.63 -17.86 -10.78
CA TYR A 140 -5.89 -16.69 -11.63
C TYR A 140 -4.60 -16.28 -12.33
N ASP A 141 -4.70 -15.61 -13.47
CA ASP A 141 -3.52 -15.11 -14.17
C ASP A 141 -3.17 -13.69 -13.71
N GLY A 142 -1.95 -13.23 -14.03
CA GLY A 142 -1.53 -11.85 -13.78
C GLY A 142 -2.46 -10.80 -14.42
N LYS A 143 -3.10 -11.08 -15.56
CA LYS A 143 -4.07 -10.14 -16.15
C LYS A 143 -5.27 -9.89 -15.24
N ASP A 144 -5.74 -10.91 -14.51
CA ASP A 144 -6.86 -10.78 -13.58
C ASP A 144 -6.48 -9.83 -12.44
N VAL A 145 -5.22 -9.92 -11.99
CA VAL A 145 -4.65 -9.00 -10.99
C VAL A 145 -4.59 -7.57 -11.52
N VAL A 146 -4.17 -7.36 -12.77
CA VAL A 146 -4.15 -6.01 -13.37
C VAL A 146 -5.57 -5.44 -13.46
N VAL A 147 -6.55 -6.24 -13.85
CA VAL A 147 -7.96 -5.81 -13.90
C VAL A 147 -8.45 -5.42 -12.51
N GLN A 148 -8.18 -6.21 -11.48
CA GLN A 148 -8.62 -5.86 -10.13
C GLN A 148 -7.87 -4.64 -9.59
N ASN A 149 -6.56 -4.50 -9.83
CA ASN A 149 -5.81 -3.29 -9.49
C ASN A 149 -6.44 -2.04 -10.14
N LEU A 150 -6.74 -2.11 -11.44
CA LEU A 150 -7.41 -1.04 -12.18
C LEU A 150 -8.78 -0.70 -11.56
N HIS A 151 -9.57 -1.71 -11.18
CA HIS A 151 -10.82 -1.50 -10.44
C HIS A 151 -10.60 -0.75 -9.13
N GLN A 152 -9.59 -1.12 -8.33
CA GLN A 152 -9.33 -0.48 -7.04
C GLN A 152 -8.87 0.98 -7.21
N VAL A 153 -8.03 1.28 -8.22
CA VAL A 153 -7.65 2.66 -8.57
C VAL A 153 -8.87 3.46 -9.01
N CYS A 154 -9.74 2.88 -9.84
CA CYS A 154 -10.97 3.54 -10.28
C CYS A 154 -11.97 3.76 -9.15
N VAL A 155 -12.06 2.84 -8.18
CA VAL A 155 -12.82 3.05 -6.94
C VAL A 155 -12.29 4.26 -6.19
N PHE A 156 -10.97 4.36 -5.99
CA PHE A 156 -10.37 5.51 -5.33
C PHE A 156 -10.69 6.82 -6.08
N LYS A 157 -10.49 6.83 -7.41
CA LYS A 157 -10.78 8.00 -8.25
C LYS A 157 -12.22 8.48 -8.10
N VAL A 158 -13.20 7.57 -8.26
CA VAL A 158 -14.62 7.90 -8.15
C VAL A 158 -14.99 8.33 -6.73
N ALA A 159 -14.43 7.67 -5.70
CA ALA A 159 -14.65 8.07 -4.31
C ALA A 159 -14.06 9.47 -4.02
N ASN A 160 -12.87 9.75 -4.53
CA ASN A 160 -12.21 11.05 -4.41
C ASN A 160 -12.99 12.16 -5.10
N ASP A 161 -13.53 11.91 -6.30
CA ASP A 161 -14.40 12.87 -7.02
C ASP A 161 -15.67 13.22 -6.23
N THR A 162 -16.10 12.37 -5.30
CA THR A 162 -17.22 12.62 -4.37
C THR A 162 -16.80 13.21 -3.02
N GLY A 163 -15.51 13.53 -2.85
CA GLY A 163 -14.95 14.05 -1.60
C GLY A 163 -14.86 13.02 -0.48
N LYS A 164 -14.85 11.73 -0.81
CA LYS A 164 -14.77 10.61 0.16
C LYS A 164 -13.67 9.61 -0.20
N PRO A 165 -12.42 10.05 -0.44
CA PRO A 165 -11.31 9.16 -0.86
C PRO A 165 -11.09 7.98 0.10
N TRP A 166 -11.38 8.18 1.39
CA TRP A 166 -11.23 7.19 2.45
C TRP A 166 -12.15 5.96 2.31
N LEU A 167 -13.14 5.97 1.41
CA LEU A 167 -13.96 4.79 1.07
C LEU A 167 -13.14 3.72 0.33
N TRP A 168 -12.00 4.08 -0.26
CA TRP A 168 -11.09 3.09 -0.83
C TRP A 168 -10.62 2.07 0.22
N TRP A 169 -10.34 2.51 1.46
CA TRP A 169 -9.95 1.61 2.56
C TRP A 169 -11.04 0.60 2.90
N ASP A 170 -12.30 1.01 2.85
CA ASP A 170 -13.44 0.10 3.03
C ASP A 170 -13.52 -0.90 1.89
N TYR A 171 -13.36 -0.43 0.65
CA TYR A 171 -13.40 -1.28 -0.53
C TYR A 171 -12.33 -2.35 -0.53
N VAL A 172 -11.05 -1.98 -0.36
CA VAL A 172 -9.96 -2.96 -0.44
C VAL A 172 -10.02 -3.97 0.71
N HIS A 173 -10.48 -3.54 1.90
CA HIS A 173 -10.71 -4.43 3.03
C HIS A 173 -11.86 -5.42 2.76
N ASP A 174 -13.02 -4.92 2.32
CA ASP A 174 -14.18 -5.76 2.03
C ASP A 174 -13.92 -6.69 0.84
N PHE A 175 -13.19 -6.22 -0.18
CA PHE A 175 -12.79 -7.01 -1.33
C PHE A 175 -11.88 -8.18 -0.92
N ALA A 176 -10.84 -7.93 -0.12
CA ALA A 176 -9.94 -8.99 0.37
C ALA A 176 -10.68 -10.08 1.16
N ILE A 177 -11.74 -9.71 1.88
CA ILE A 177 -12.54 -10.66 2.67
C ILE A 177 -13.56 -11.41 1.79
N ARG A 178 -14.23 -10.72 0.87
CA ARG A 178 -15.40 -11.26 0.15
C ARG A 178 -15.05 -11.88 -1.19
N CYS A 179 -13.92 -11.49 -1.79
CA CYS A 179 -13.50 -11.91 -3.12
C CYS A 179 -12.17 -12.68 -3.15
N PRO A 180 -11.92 -13.64 -2.23
CA PRO A 180 -10.62 -14.30 -2.16
C PRO A 180 -10.36 -15.19 -3.37
N MET A 181 -9.10 -15.21 -3.84
CA MET A 181 -8.70 -16.06 -4.98
C MET A 181 -8.86 -17.55 -4.65
N LYS A 182 -8.52 -17.98 -3.42
CA LYS A 182 -8.72 -19.36 -2.93
C LYS A 182 -10.13 -19.90 -3.13
N GLU A 183 -11.15 -19.03 -3.02
CA GLU A 183 -12.55 -19.43 -3.20
C GLU A 183 -13.07 -19.20 -4.62
N LYS A 184 -12.19 -18.83 -5.57
CA LYS A 184 -12.52 -18.49 -6.95
C LYS A 184 -13.54 -17.34 -7.07
N LYS A 185 -13.42 -16.37 -6.16
CA LYS A 185 -14.29 -15.17 -6.13
C LYS A 185 -13.60 -13.90 -6.60
N TYR A 186 -12.37 -14.01 -7.11
CA TYR A 186 -11.60 -12.88 -7.62
C TYR A 186 -12.10 -12.48 -9.02
N THR A 187 -13.30 -11.92 -9.09
CA THR A 187 -14.03 -11.66 -10.35
C THR A 187 -14.61 -10.25 -10.39
N HIS A 188 -14.93 -9.77 -11.60
CA HIS A 188 -15.64 -8.50 -11.79
C HIS A 188 -16.99 -8.47 -11.06
N GLU A 189 -17.72 -9.58 -11.04
CA GLU A 189 -19.00 -9.69 -10.35
C GLU A 189 -18.85 -9.49 -8.83
N CYS A 190 -17.84 -10.14 -8.22
CA CYS A 190 -17.59 -9.98 -6.79
C CYS A 190 -17.18 -8.53 -6.46
N ALA A 191 -16.25 -7.95 -7.23
CA ALA A 191 -15.87 -6.55 -7.11
C ALA A 191 -17.09 -5.61 -7.20
N SER A 192 -17.96 -5.85 -8.17
CA SER A 192 -19.20 -5.08 -8.39
C SER A 192 -20.16 -5.16 -7.20
N HIS A 193 -20.28 -6.32 -6.54
CA HIS A 193 -21.08 -6.45 -5.32
C HIS A 193 -20.49 -5.66 -4.16
N VAL A 194 -19.17 -5.65 -3.98
CA VAL A 194 -18.50 -4.85 -2.95
C VAL A 194 -18.73 -3.35 -3.21
N ILE A 195 -18.50 -2.89 -4.45
CA ILE A 195 -18.74 -1.50 -4.89
C ILE A 195 -20.16 -1.05 -4.53
N LYS A 196 -21.17 -1.84 -4.92
CA LYS A 196 -22.58 -1.55 -4.64
C LYS A 196 -22.87 -1.51 -3.14
N SER A 197 -22.28 -2.42 -2.36
CA SER A 197 -22.48 -2.46 -0.90
C SER A 197 -21.95 -1.22 -0.18
N LEU A 198 -20.98 -0.51 -0.77
CA LEU A 198 -20.44 0.75 -0.27
C LEU A 198 -21.16 1.99 -0.83
N GLY A 199 -22.19 1.79 -1.66
CA GLY A 199 -22.95 2.88 -2.26
C GLY A 199 -22.19 3.67 -3.33
N LEU A 200 -21.14 3.10 -3.91
CA LEU A 200 -20.37 3.71 -4.99
C LEU A 200 -21.05 3.49 -6.35
N ASP A 201 -20.86 4.45 -7.26
CA ASP A 201 -21.44 4.42 -8.61
C ASP A 201 -20.66 3.45 -9.51
N LEU A 202 -21.23 2.25 -9.69
CA LEU A 202 -20.62 1.20 -10.49
C LEU A 202 -20.45 1.60 -11.96
N ASP A 203 -21.36 2.40 -12.52
CA ASP A 203 -21.27 2.81 -13.93
C ASP A 203 -20.11 3.77 -14.15
N LYS A 204 -19.88 4.71 -13.23
CA LYS A 204 -18.68 5.57 -13.25
C LYS A 204 -17.40 4.77 -13.09
N ILE A 205 -17.38 3.76 -12.23
CA ILE A 205 -16.20 2.90 -12.04
C ILE A 205 -15.93 2.07 -13.30
N ASN A 206 -16.94 1.42 -13.87
CA ASN A 206 -16.79 0.67 -15.13
C ASN A 206 -16.32 1.57 -16.27
N LYS A 207 -16.83 2.80 -16.36
CA LYS A 207 -16.36 3.78 -17.34
C LYS A 207 -14.89 4.19 -17.11
N CYS A 208 -14.46 4.27 -15.85
CA CYS A 208 -13.05 4.54 -15.52
C CYS A 208 -12.13 3.37 -15.91
N VAL A 209 -12.60 2.13 -15.68
CA VAL A 209 -11.86 0.91 -16.04
C VAL A 209 -11.69 0.80 -17.56
N GLY A 210 -12.75 1.09 -18.33
CA GLY A 210 -12.72 0.99 -19.78
C GLY A 210 -12.70 -0.47 -20.26
N ASP A 211 -12.13 -0.72 -21.43
CA ASP A 211 -11.96 -2.06 -21.99
C ASP A 211 -10.52 -2.59 -21.76
N PRO A 212 -10.33 -3.58 -20.87
CA PRO A 212 -9.02 -4.17 -20.62
C PRO A 212 -8.43 -4.92 -21.84
N GLU A 213 -9.27 -5.37 -22.77
CA GLU A 213 -8.81 -6.16 -23.93
C GLU A 213 -8.44 -5.27 -25.13
N ALA A 214 -8.75 -3.97 -25.07
CA ALA A 214 -8.48 -3.06 -26.17
C ALA A 214 -6.98 -2.89 -26.44
N ASP A 215 -6.59 -2.80 -27.72
CA ASP A 215 -5.22 -2.51 -28.14
C ASP A 215 -4.92 -1.00 -28.07
N GLU A 216 -5.15 -0.40 -26.91
CA GLU A 216 -4.95 1.03 -26.67
C GLU A 216 -4.35 1.28 -25.28
N GLU A 217 -3.81 2.48 -25.07
CA GLU A 217 -3.34 2.89 -23.76
C GLU A 217 -4.53 3.12 -22.82
N ASN A 218 -4.44 2.54 -21.62
CA ASN A 218 -5.40 2.83 -20.56
C ASN A 218 -4.87 4.04 -19.76
N PRO A 219 -5.58 5.18 -19.73
CA PRO A 219 -5.07 6.39 -19.11
C PRO A 219 -4.82 6.26 -17.60
N ILE A 220 -5.55 5.36 -16.92
CA ILE A 220 -5.37 5.11 -15.49
C ILE A 220 -4.08 4.34 -15.24
N LEU A 221 -3.89 3.22 -15.95
CA LEU A 221 -2.68 2.40 -15.79
C LEU A 221 -1.43 3.09 -16.34
N LYS A 222 -1.58 3.93 -17.36
CA LYS A 222 -0.49 4.78 -17.83
C LYS A 222 -0.03 5.77 -16.75
N ALA A 223 -0.98 6.40 -16.05
CA ALA A 223 -0.67 7.27 -14.92
C ALA A 223 0.01 6.50 -13.78
N GLU A 224 -0.38 5.25 -13.52
CA GLU A 224 0.31 4.39 -12.54
C GLU A 224 1.76 4.11 -12.95
N GLN A 225 2.04 3.79 -14.22
CA GLN A 225 3.42 3.61 -14.72
C GLN A 225 4.26 4.88 -14.57
N ASP A 226 3.70 6.05 -14.90
CA ASP A 226 4.39 7.32 -14.79
C ASP A 226 4.67 7.67 -13.31
N ALA A 227 3.69 7.44 -12.44
CA ALA A 227 3.83 7.58 -10.99
C ALA A 227 4.83 6.58 -10.41
N GLN A 228 4.98 5.38 -11.01
CA GLN A 228 5.90 4.35 -10.54
C GLN A 228 7.35 4.74 -10.77
N ILE A 229 7.68 5.35 -11.91
CA ILE A 229 9.01 5.94 -12.16
C ILE A 229 9.25 7.10 -11.18
N GLY A 230 8.23 7.95 -11.02
CA GLY A 230 8.29 9.09 -10.11
C GLY A 230 9.22 10.20 -10.60
N HIS A 231 9.42 11.19 -9.71
CA HIS A 231 10.14 12.41 -10.06
C HIS A 231 11.17 12.81 -9.00
N GLY A 232 12.27 13.41 -9.44
CA GLY A 232 13.30 13.95 -8.56
C GLY A 232 14.03 12.88 -7.74
N LYS A 233 14.15 13.09 -6.42
CA LYS A 233 14.95 12.25 -5.53
C LYS A 233 14.21 11.01 -5.00
N ARG A 234 12.91 10.85 -5.29
CA ARG A 234 12.12 9.71 -4.81
C ARG A 234 12.60 8.40 -5.41
N GLY A 235 12.98 8.42 -6.69
CA GLY A 235 13.28 7.24 -7.49
C GLY A 235 12.06 6.35 -7.73
N ASP A 236 12.31 5.29 -8.50
CA ASP A 236 11.31 4.34 -8.94
C ASP A 236 10.82 3.46 -7.78
N VAL A 237 9.52 3.13 -7.80
CA VAL A 237 8.95 2.11 -6.91
C VAL A 237 9.00 0.76 -7.64
N THR A 238 9.78 -0.17 -7.10
CA THR A 238 10.02 -1.48 -7.72
C THR A 238 9.67 -2.66 -6.80
N ILE A 239 9.29 -2.38 -5.55
CA ILE A 239 8.99 -3.38 -4.53
C ILE A 239 7.69 -3.06 -3.82
N LEU A 240 6.97 -4.11 -3.39
CA LEU A 240 5.73 -4.02 -2.64
C LEU A 240 5.83 -4.71 -1.27
N PRO A 241 5.15 -4.19 -0.24
CA PRO A 241 4.55 -2.85 -0.21
C PRO A 241 5.61 -1.75 -0.19
N THR A 242 5.26 -0.55 -0.66
CA THR A 242 6.06 0.67 -0.46
C THR A 242 5.16 1.80 0.05
N LEU A 243 5.58 2.48 1.12
CA LEU A 243 4.94 3.71 1.58
C LEU A 243 5.77 4.90 1.10
N VAL A 244 5.15 5.90 0.49
CA VAL A 244 5.79 7.18 0.19
C VAL A 244 5.15 8.22 1.08
N VAL A 245 5.95 9.06 1.74
CA VAL A 245 5.46 10.21 2.51
C VAL A 245 6.20 11.44 2.03
N ASN A 246 5.45 12.45 1.59
CA ASN A 246 5.92 13.73 1.05
C ASN A 246 7.07 13.52 0.04
N ASN A 247 6.82 12.68 -0.97
CA ASN A 247 7.75 12.30 -2.04
C ASN A 247 9.06 11.61 -1.59
N ARG A 248 9.05 10.92 -0.44
CA ARG A 248 10.15 10.06 0.03
C ARG A 248 9.66 8.64 0.28
N GLN A 249 10.35 7.64 -0.27
CA GLN A 249 10.03 6.23 0.00
C GLN A 249 10.48 5.81 1.40
N TYR A 250 9.62 5.09 2.13
CA TYR A 250 9.88 4.51 3.43
C TYR A 250 9.82 2.98 3.33
N ARG A 251 10.89 2.31 3.76
CA ARG A 251 11.05 0.84 3.64
C ARG A 251 11.11 0.15 5.01
N GLY A 252 10.45 0.71 6.03
CA GLY A 252 10.34 0.10 7.36
C GLY A 252 11.62 0.14 8.22
N CYS A 253 12.74 0.59 7.67
CA CYS A 253 13.95 0.91 8.42
C CYS A 253 14.25 2.40 8.20
N LEU A 254 14.14 3.23 9.24
CA LEU A 254 14.76 4.55 9.22
C LEU A 254 16.26 4.31 9.04
N PRO A 255 16.88 4.73 7.92
CA PRO A 255 18.31 4.52 7.74
C PRO A 255 19.04 5.27 8.85
N VAL A 256 19.64 4.51 9.75
CA VAL A 256 20.67 5.01 10.64
C VAL A 256 21.85 5.33 9.73
N PHE A 257 21.99 6.60 9.37
CA PHE A 257 23.20 7.09 8.71
C PHE A 257 24.34 6.97 9.73
N HIS A 258 25.17 5.93 9.60
CA HIS A 258 26.49 5.92 10.19
C HIS A 258 27.37 6.85 9.34
N HIS A 259 27.68 8.02 9.89
CA HIS A 259 28.84 8.82 9.52
C HIS A 259 29.97 8.55 10.50
#